data_AF-A0A3B8VSA9-F1
#
_entry.id   AF-A0A3B8VSA9-F1
#
_cell.length_a   1.000
_cell.length_b   1.000
_cell.length_c   1.000
_cell.angle_alpha   90.00
_cell.angle_beta   90.00
_cell.angle_gamma   90.00
#
_symmetry.space_group_name_H-M   'P 1'
#
loop_
_entity.id
_entity.type
_entity.pdbx_description
1 polymer ?
#
loop_
_entity_poly.entity_id
_entity_poly.type
_entity_poly.pdbx_seq_one_letter_code
_entity_poly.pdbx_strand_id
1 'polypeptide(L)'
;MGIFSRLFKVGQSEANSLVDKLEDPIKLTEQGIRDLKKDLEKAVEALAEVKSYAIRAKRDMNSAKERAADYEQKAILLLKKAQSGDITQEEADRLATQALDAKAAAEKEMLRHEADAVRFDQNAEKLEVTVKTLKEKIVEFENELRNLKARVRVSEASKNINKKLSSIDSSSTLAQLEKMKEKIDQQEAIAEAYEGLSTETKTLDQELEEALGKKGTASQSQALSDLKSKLNM
;
A
#
# COMPACT_ATOMS: atom_id res chain seq x y z
N MET A 1 13.84 19.87 -17.84
CA MET A 1 14.86 18.82 -17.57
C MET A 1 14.32 17.91 -16.47
N GLY A 2 13.63 16.83 -16.85
CA GLY A 2 12.88 15.99 -15.92
C GLY A 2 13.76 15.17 -14.99
N ILE A 3 13.24 14.86 -13.80
CA ILE A 3 13.86 14.01 -12.77
C ILE A 3 14.29 12.65 -13.37
N PHE A 4 13.52 12.16 -14.34
CA PHE A 4 13.79 10.96 -15.13
C PHE A 4 15.13 11.00 -15.91
N SER A 5 15.56 12.17 -16.40
CA SER A 5 16.84 12.32 -17.10
C SER A 5 18.05 12.28 -16.16
N ARG A 6 17.83 12.49 -14.85
CA ARG A 6 18.87 12.38 -13.82
C ARG A 6 19.04 10.95 -13.34
N LEU A 7 17.96 10.18 -13.22
CA LEU A 7 18.02 8.75 -12.88
C LEU A 7 18.87 7.94 -13.87
N PHE A 8 18.77 8.23 -15.18
CA PHE A 8 19.50 7.48 -16.20
C PHE A 8 21.01 7.83 -16.27
N LYS A 9 21.39 9.05 -15.87
CA LYS A 9 22.81 9.49 -15.85
C LYS A 9 23.59 9.00 -14.63
N VAL A 10 22.93 8.57 -13.57
CA VAL A 10 23.58 8.10 -12.32
C VAL A 10 24.06 6.65 -12.44
N GLY A 11 23.64 5.90 -13.47
CA GLY A 11 24.06 4.50 -13.66
C GLY A 11 25.47 4.31 -14.23
N GLN A 12 26.13 5.35 -14.77
CA GLN A 12 27.35 5.18 -15.57
C GLN A 12 28.63 5.80 -14.97
N SER A 13 28.53 6.54 -13.85
CA SER A 13 29.71 7.15 -13.23
C SER A 13 29.58 7.19 -11.71
N GLU A 14 30.64 6.75 -11.03
CA GLU A 14 30.93 6.97 -9.60
C GLU A 14 30.33 5.95 -8.61
N ALA A 15 30.91 4.75 -8.61
CA ALA A 15 30.63 3.68 -7.64
C ALA A 15 31.16 3.91 -6.21
N ASN A 16 31.62 5.12 -5.80
CA ASN A 16 32.26 5.25 -4.47
C ASN A 16 32.08 6.56 -3.67
N SER A 17 31.26 7.55 -4.06
CA SER A 17 31.10 8.76 -3.20
C SER A 17 29.75 9.48 -3.21
N LEU A 18 28.65 8.84 -3.62
CA LEU A 18 27.32 9.48 -3.66
C LEU A 18 26.29 8.88 -2.68
N VAL A 19 26.75 8.17 -1.65
CA VAL A 19 25.86 7.46 -0.71
C VAL A 19 25.05 8.40 0.19
N ASP A 20 25.55 9.61 0.50
CA ASP A 20 24.90 10.50 1.48
C ASP A 20 24.20 11.73 0.88
N LYS A 21 24.30 11.98 -0.44
CA LYS A 21 23.74 13.18 -1.10
C LYS A 21 22.62 12.91 -2.10
N LEU A 22 22.30 11.65 -2.35
CA LEU A 22 21.13 11.24 -3.13
C LEU A 22 20.11 10.69 -2.13
N GLU A 23 19.08 11.48 -1.81
CA GLU A 23 17.92 11.00 -1.06
C GLU A 23 17.52 9.62 -1.56
N ASP A 24 17.34 8.68 -0.62
CA ASP A 24 16.89 7.30 -0.85
C ASP A 24 16.01 7.19 -2.11
N PRO A 25 16.46 6.51 -3.18
CA PRO A 25 15.71 6.38 -4.43
C PRO A 25 14.26 5.92 -4.24
N ILE A 26 13.98 5.20 -3.14
CA ILE A 26 12.63 4.81 -2.71
C ILE A 26 11.80 6.06 -2.35
N LYS A 27 12.34 6.98 -1.55
CA LYS A 27 11.66 8.23 -1.15
C LYS A 27 11.41 9.15 -2.35
N LEU A 28 12.37 9.25 -3.27
CA LEU A 28 12.19 10.02 -4.51
C LEU A 28 11.09 9.42 -5.40
N THR A 29 11.04 8.09 -5.51
CA THR A 29 9.99 7.39 -6.25
C THR A 29 8.62 7.55 -5.60
N GLU A 30 8.53 7.44 -4.27
CA GLU A 30 7.31 7.74 -3.51
C GLU A 30 6.83 9.17 -3.76
N GLN A 31 7.74 10.14 -3.76
CA GLN A 31 7.39 11.53 -4.03
C GLN A 31 6.88 11.69 -5.47
N GLY A 32 7.54 11.08 -6.45
CA GLY A 32 7.08 11.06 -7.84
C GLY A 32 5.68 10.48 -7.98
N ILE A 33 5.37 9.36 -7.32
CA ILE A 33 4.02 8.77 -7.30
C ILE A 33 3.00 9.73 -6.65
N ARG A 34 3.37 10.38 -5.53
CA ARG A 34 2.50 11.38 -4.89
C ARG A 34 2.18 12.55 -5.81
N ASP A 35 3.17 13.05 -6.55
CA ASP A 35 2.98 14.15 -7.47
C ASP A 35 2.15 13.73 -8.69
N LEU A 36 2.38 12.52 -9.25
CA LEU A 36 1.52 11.95 -10.30
C LEU A 36 0.06 11.80 -9.85
N LYS A 37 -0.19 11.45 -8.59
CA LYS A 37 -1.56 11.39 -8.04
C LYS A 37 -2.23 12.77 -7.96
N LYS A 38 -1.47 13.82 -7.61
CA LYS A 38 -1.98 15.21 -7.63
C LYS A 38 -2.26 15.66 -9.06
N ASP A 39 -1.40 15.32 -10.01
CA ASP A 39 -1.62 15.64 -11.42
C ASP A 39 -2.82 14.88 -11.98
N LEU A 40 -3.04 13.64 -11.53
CA LEU A 40 -4.24 12.88 -11.86
C LEU A 40 -5.51 13.55 -11.35
N GLU A 41 -5.51 14.06 -10.11
CA GLU A 41 -6.64 14.79 -9.54
C GLU A 41 -6.98 16.02 -10.40
N LYS A 42 -5.98 16.84 -10.73
CA LYS A 42 -6.15 18.00 -11.62
C LYS A 42 -6.63 17.61 -13.02
N ALA A 43 -6.14 16.50 -13.57
CA ALA A 43 -6.58 16.02 -14.87
C ALA A 43 -8.04 15.56 -14.86
N VAL A 44 -8.49 14.95 -13.75
CA VAL A 44 -9.90 14.57 -13.54
C VAL A 44 -10.79 15.81 -13.42
N GLU A 45 -10.35 16.82 -12.68
CA GLU A 45 -11.06 18.11 -12.58
C GLU A 45 -11.19 18.79 -13.95
N ALA A 46 -10.10 18.89 -14.70
CA ALA A 46 -10.10 19.46 -16.05
C ALA A 46 -11.00 18.67 -17.00
N LEU A 47 -11.00 17.33 -16.92
CA LEU A 47 -11.91 16.48 -17.68
C LEU A 47 -13.38 16.78 -17.34
N ALA A 48 -13.70 16.92 -16.05
CA ALA A 48 -15.05 17.25 -15.61
C ALA A 48 -15.49 18.64 -16.11
N GLU A 49 -14.60 19.61 -16.09
CA GLU A 49 -14.84 20.96 -16.61
C GLU A 49 -15.14 20.95 -18.12
N VAL A 50 -14.32 20.25 -18.91
CA VAL A 50 -14.54 20.13 -20.36
C VAL A 50 -15.84 19.39 -20.68
N LYS A 51 -16.17 18.32 -19.93
CA LYS A 51 -17.47 17.65 -20.06
C LYS A 51 -18.64 18.58 -19.71
N SER A 52 -18.48 19.44 -18.71
CA SER A 52 -19.47 20.46 -18.35
C SER A 52 -19.69 21.46 -19.50
N TYR A 53 -18.62 21.93 -20.15
CA TYR A 53 -18.73 22.79 -21.33
C TYR A 53 -19.44 22.10 -22.49
N ALA A 54 -19.16 20.81 -22.75
CA ALA A 54 -19.87 20.05 -23.77
C ALA A 54 -21.38 19.95 -23.47
N ILE A 55 -21.75 19.66 -22.22
CA ILE A 55 -23.16 19.58 -21.79
C ILE A 55 -23.86 20.93 -21.96
N ARG A 56 -23.22 22.04 -21.55
CA ARG A 56 -23.77 23.38 -21.72
C ARG A 56 -23.96 23.72 -23.20
N ALA A 57 -22.96 23.47 -24.04
CA ALA A 57 -23.06 23.70 -25.48
C ALA A 57 -24.21 22.91 -26.12
N LYS A 58 -24.40 21.64 -25.75
CA LYS A 58 -25.55 20.83 -26.20
C LYS A 58 -26.89 21.40 -25.76
N ARG A 59 -26.98 21.91 -24.53
CA ARG A 59 -28.19 22.56 -24.02
C ARG A 59 -28.48 23.86 -24.78
N ASP A 60 -27.47 24.68 -25.02
CA ASP A 60 -27.60 25.94 -25.76
C ASP A 60 -27.99 25.68 -27.22
N MET A 61 -27.41 24.65 -27.85
CA MET A 61 -27.81 24.16 -29.17
C MET A 61 -29.29 23.79 -29.19
N ASN A 62 -29.77 22.99 -28.23
CA ASN A 62 -31.18 22.59 -28.14
C ASN A 62 -32.10 23.80 -27.94
N SER A 63 -31.72 24.76 -27.08
CA SER A 63 -32.50 25.98 -26.87
C SER A 63 -32.57 26.86 -28.13
N ALA A 64 -31.46 26.98 -28.87
CA ALA A 64 -31.44 27.69 -30.15
C ALA A 64 -32.33 26.99 -31.20
N LYS A 65 -32.31 25.66 -31.24
CA LYS A 65 -33.17 24.84 -32.10
C LYS A 65 -34.65 25.05 -31.78
N GLU A 66 -35.03 25.06 -30.50
CA GLU A 66 -36.40 25.33 -30.06
C GLU A 66 -36.85 26.75 -30.44
N ARG A 67 -35.98 27.76 -30.27
CA ARG A 67 -36.25 29.13 -30.71
C ARG A 67 -36.48 29.23 -32.22
N ALA A 68 -35.66 28.55 -33.02
CA ALA A 68 -35.83 28.51 -34.48
C ALA A 68 -37.20 27.92 -34.86
N ALA A 69 -37.59 26.80 -34.24
CA ALA A 69 -38.90 26.18 -34.46
C ALA A 69 -40.06 27.08 -34.03
N ASP A 70 -39.93 27.80 -32.90
CA ASP A 70 -40.95 28.74 -32.43
C ASP A 70 -41.13 29.92 -33.40
N TYR A 71 -40.03 30.49 -33.92
CA TYR A 71 -40.11 31.55 -34.94
C TYR A 71 -40.75 31.06 -36.25
N GLU A 72 -40.47 29.83 -36.66
CA GLU A 72 -41.14 29.21 -37.81
C GLU A 72 -42.64 29.06 -37.59
N GLN A 73 -43.06 28.57 -36.41
CA GLN A 73 -44.47 28.47 -36.06
C GLN A 73 -45.15 29.84 -36.05
N LYS A 74 -44.49 30.87 -35.50
CA LYS A 74 -44.99 32.25 -35.50
C LYS A 74 -45.18 32.78 -36.92
N ALA A 75 -44.21 32.56 -37.82
CA ALA A 75 -44.34 32.95 -39.22
C ALA A 75 -45.56 32.29 -39.88
N ILE A 76 -45.76 30.98 -39.68
CA ILE A 76 -46.93 30.25 -40.20
C ILE A 76 -48.24 30.80 -39.62
N LEU A 77 -48.29 31.10 -38.32
CA LEU A 77 -49.49 31.65 -37.67
C LEU A 77 -49.84 33.05 -38.19
N LEU A 78 -48.84 33.90 -38.45
CA LEU A 78 -49.05 35.22 -39.03
C LEU A 78 -49.69 35.14 -40.43
N LEU A 79 -49.18 34.23 -41.28
CA LEU A 79 -49.75 34.01 -42.60
C LEU A 79 -51.18 33.45 -42.54
N LYS A 80 -51.47 32.55 -41.58
CA LYS A 80 -52.84 32.06 -41.35
C LYS A 80 -53.79 33.17 -40.90
N LYS A 81 -53.33 34.11 -40.06
CA LYS A 81 -54.12 35.28 -39.64
C LYS A 81 -54.44 36.24 -40.78
N ALA A 82 -53.55 36.35 -41.76
CA ALA A 82 -53.85 37.10 -42.99
C ALA A 82 -54.99 36.44 -43.79
N GLN A 83 -54.97 35.10 -43.88
CA GLN A 83 -56.00 34.34 -44.58
C GLN A 83 -57.38 34.41 -43.91
N SER A 84 -57.44 34.50 -42.57
CA SER A 84 -58.69 34.72 -41.83
C SER A 84 -59.17 36.18 -41.86
N GLY A 85 -58.35 37.11 -42.35
CA GLY A 85 -58.66 38.54 -42.40
C GLY A 85 -58.44 39.28 -41.08
N ASP A 86 -57.78 38.67 -40.10
CA ASP A 86 -57.48 39.29 -38.80
C ASP A 86 -56.41 40.39 -38.91
N ILE A 87 -55.51 40.28 -39.90
CA ILE A 87 -54.47 41.26 -40.23
C ILE A 87 -54.36 41.42 -41.76
N THR A 88 -53.78 42.52 -42.23
CA THR A 88 -53.56 42.72 -43.67
C THR A 88 -52.45 41.79 -44.19
N GLN A 89 -52.52 41.45 -45.48
CA GLN A 89 -51.50 40.63 -46.13
C GLN A 89 -50.10 41.28 -46.03
N GLU A 90 -50.00 42.58 -46.23
CA GLU A 90 -48.74 43.33 -46.17
C GLU A 90 -48.13 43.30 -44.76
N GLU A 91 -48.95 43.43 -43.72
CA GLU A 91 -48.47 43.36 -42.34
C GLU A 91 -48.04 41.94 -41.96
N ALA A 92 -48.80 40.93 -42.39
CA ALA A 92 -48.45 39.53 -42.20
C ALA A 92 -47.13 39.18 -42.88
N ASP A 93 -46.93 39.58 -44.14
CA ASP A 93 -45.71 39.32 -44.90
C ASP A 93 -44.49 40.00 -44.25
N ARG A 94 -44.65 41.24 -43.77
CA ARG A 94 -43.61 41.96 -43.03
C ARG A 94 -43.22 41.23 -41.74
N LEU A 95 -44.18 40.84 -40.91
CA LEU A 95 -43.92 40.18 -39.63
C LEU A 95 -43.40 38.75 -39.81
N ALA A 96 -43.92 38.02 -40.81
CA ALA A 96 -43.45 36.69 -41.14
C ALA A 96 -41.99 36.72 -41.63
N THR A 97 -41.63 37.71 -42.43
CA THR A 97 -40.23 37.91 -42.87
C THR A 97 -39.31 38.16 -41.66
N GLN A 98 -39.70 39.04 -40.74
CA GLN A 98 -38.92 39.28 -39.51
C GLN A 98 -38.78 38.02 -38.64
N ALA A 99 -39.85 37.21 -38.54
CA ALA A 99 -39.79 35.94 -37.82
C ALA A 99 -38.84 34.94 -38.52
N LEU A 100 -38.83 34.89 -39.85
CA LEU A 100 -37.90 34.05 -40.60
C LEU A 100 -36.45 34.52 -40.49
N ASP A 101 -36.19 35.83 -40.43
CA ASP A 101 -34.86 36.36 -40.15
C ASP A 101 -34.38 35.96 -38.75
N ALA A 102 -35.27 36.03 -37.75
CA ALA A 102 -34.97 35.59 -36.38
C ALA A 102 -34.75 34.06 -36.30
N LYS A 103 -35.49 33.27 -37.08
CA LYS A 103 -35.27 31.83 -37.25
C LYS A 103 -33.85 31.57 -37.79
N ALA A 104 -33.47 32.22 -38.89
CA ALA A 104 -32.17 32.03 -39.51
C ALA A 104 -31.01 32.40 -38.56
N ALA A 105 -31.19 33.47 -37.75
CA ALA A 105 -30.24 33.82 -36.71
C ALA A 105 -30.12 32.72 -35.63
N ALA A 106 -31.24 32.19 -35.15
CA ALA A 106 -31.26 31.10 -34.17
C ALA A 106 -30.65 29.80 -34.71
N GLU A 107 -30.88 29.46 -35.99
CA GLU A 107 -30.25 28.31 -36.66
C GLU A 107 -28.73 28.47 -36.75
N LYS A 108 -28.25 29.68 -37.05
CA LYS A 108 -26.81 29.97 -37.05
C LYS A 108 -26.20 29.82 -35.66
N GLU A 109 -26.91 30.25 -34.61
CA GLU A 109 -26.48 30.02 -33.22
C GLU A 109 -26.45 28.53 -32.88
N MET A 110 -27.48 27.78 -33.28
CA MET A 110 -27.55 26.33 -33.08
C MET A 110 -26.33 25.63 -33.69
N LEU A 111 -26.01 25.92 -34.96
CA LEU A 111 -24.86 25.33 -35.66
C LEU A 111 -23.52 25.67 -34.97
N ARG A 112 -23.39 26.89 -34.44
CA ARG A 112 -22.19 27.28 -33.67
C ARG A 112 -22.07 26.45 -32.40
N HIS A 113 -23.15 26.33 -31.63
CA HIS A 113 -23.16 25.55 -30.38
C HIS A 113 -22.98 24.05 -30.63
N GLU A 114 -23.48 23.52 -31.75
CA GLU A 114 -23.22 22.15 -32.19
C GLU A 114 -21.72 21.92 -32.45
N ALA A 115 -21.07 22.82 -33.20
CA ALA A 115 -19.64 22.73 -33.48
C ALA A 115 -18.80 22.81 -32.17
N ASP A 116 -19.18 23.69 -31.24
CA ASP A 116 -18.54 23.80 -29.93
C ASP A 116 -18.72 22.51 -29.11
N ALA A 117 -19.92 21.92 -29.09
CA ALA A 117 -20.21 20.67 -28.40
C ALA A 117 -19.33 19.52 -28.92
N VAL A 118 -19.23 19.37 -30.25
CA VAL A 118 -18.36 18.36 -30.88
C VAL A 118 -16.91 18.56 -30.49
N ARG A 119 -16.41 19.80 -30.51
CA ARG A 119 -15.03 20.11 -30.13
C ARG A 119 -14.76 19.78 -28.66
N PHE A 120 -15.69 20.11 -27.75
CA PHE A 120 -15.54 19.81 -26.33
C PHE A 120 -15.61 18.30 -26.05
N ASP A 121 -16.52 17.57 -26.71
CA ASP A 121 -16.58 16.10 -26.59
C ASP A 121 -15.26 15.45 -27.02
N GLN A 122 -14.68 15.87 -28.15
CA GLN A 122 -13.39 15.37 -28.63
C GLN A 122 -12.25 15.67 -27.65
N ASN A 123 -12.25 16.86 -27.04
CA ASN A 123 -11.24 17.21 -26.03
C ASN A 123 -11.43 16.41 -24.74
N ALA A 124 -12.68 16.17 -24.32
CA ALA A 124 -13.00 15.34 -23.18
C ALA A 124 -12.52 13.90 -23.40
N GLU A 125 -12.73 13.33 -24.60
CA GLU A 125 -12.26 11.98 -24.92
C GLU A 125 -10.74 11.85 -24.83
N LYS A 126 -9.99 12.83 -25.37
CA LYS A 126 -8.52 12.86 -25.26
C LYS A 126 -8.05 12.93 -23.80
N LEU A 127 -8.70 13.76 -22.98
CA LEU A 127 -8.41 13.87 -21.56
C LEU A 127 -8.77 12.58 -20.81
N GLU A 128 -9.86 11.91 -21.17
CA GLU A 128 -10.29 10.65 -20.57
C GLU A 128 -9.27 9.54 -20.82
N VAL A 129 -8.75 9.41 -22.05
CA VAL A 129 -7.65 8.49 -22.37
C VAL A 129 -6.41 8.83 -21.53
N THR A 130 -6.04 10.11 -21.44
CA THR A 130 -4.88 10.57 -20.67
C THR A 130 -5.02 10.24 -19.17
N VAL A 131 -6.19 10.50 -18.59
CA VAL A 131 -6.53 10.17 -17.18
C VAL A 131 -6.44 8.67 -16.96
N LYS A 132 -6.96 7.85 -17.88
CA LYS A 132 -6.89 6.39 -17.79
C LYS A 132 -5.44 5.90 -17.81
N THR A 133 -4.65 6.36 -18.78
CA THR A 133 -3.23 6.00 -18.88
C THR A 133 -2.45 6.43 -17.64
N LEU A 134 -2.73 7.60 -17.09
CA LEU A 134 -2.06 8.08 -15.87
C LEU A 134 -2.40 7.20 -14.67
N LYS A 135 -3.67 6.78 -14.52
CA LYS A 135 -4.09 5.82 -13.49
C LYS A 135 -3.34 4.50 -13.61
N GLU A 136 -3.28 3.93 -14.81
CA GLU A 136 -2.59 2.67 -15.08
C GLU A 136 -1.09 2.76 -14.71
N LYS A 137 -0.41 3.83 -15.13
CA LYS A 137 1.01 4.07 -14.80
C LYS A 137 1.26 4.26 -13.31
N ILE A 138 0.36 4.95 -12.60
CA ILE A 138 0.49 5.11 -11.14
C ILE A 138 0.46 3.74 -10.46
N VAL A 139 -0.47 2.87 -10.84
CA VAL A 139 -0.57 1.50 -10.29
C VAL A 139 0.69 0.68 -10.61
N GLU A 140 1.19 0.78 -11.85
CA GLU A 140 2.44 0.14 -12.26
C GLU A 140 3.62 0.59 -11.38
N PHE A 141 3.79 1.89 -11.19
CA PHE A 141 4.87 2.44 -10.36
C PHE A 141 4.72 2.10 -8.88
N GLU A 142 3.50 2.02 -8.35
CA GLU A 142 3.26 1.56 -6.97
C GLU A 142 3.67 0.10 -6.77
N ASN A 143 3.38 -0.76 -7.75
CA ASN A 143 3.77 -2.17 -7.71
C ASN A 143 5.30 -2.32 -7.80
N GLU A 144 5.94 -1.56 -8.70
CA GLU A 144 7.40 -1.57 -8.84
C GLU A 144 8.09 -1.05 -7.56
N LEU A 145 7.58 0.03 -6.97
CA LEU A 145 8.06 0.55 -5.69
C LEU A 145 7.94 -0.49 -4.57
N ARG A 146 6.83 -1.24 -4.50
CA ARG A 146 6.66 -2.32 -3.54
C ARG A 146 7.69 -3.43 -3.75
N ASN A 147 7.97 -3.80 -5.00
CA ASN A 147 8.97 -4.80 -5.35
C ASN A 147 10.38 -4.33 -4.92
N LEU A 148 10.75 -3.10 -5.27
CA LEU A 148 12.03 -2.49 -4.90
C LEU A 148 12.22 -2.45 -3.40
N LYS A 149 11.21 -2.01 -2.62
CA LYS A 149 11.26 -2.03 -1.15
C LYS A 149 11.51 -3.43 -0.59
N ALA A 150 10.89 -4.46 -1.15
CA ALA A 150 11.11 -5.84 -0.72
C ALA A 150 12.55 -6.28 -1.02
N ARG A 151 13.08 -5.98 -2.21
CA ARG A 151 14.47 -6.29 -2.59
C ARG A 151 15.48 -5.59 -1.68
N VAL A 152 15.26 -4.31 -1.37
CA VAL A 152 16.12 -3.56 -0.44
C VAL A 152 16.14 -4.23 0.93
N ARG A 153 14.99 -4.60 1.48
CA ARG A 153 14.92 -5.32 2.77
C ARG A 153 15.65 -6.67 2.75
N VAL A 154 15.50 -7.45 1.68
CA VAL A 154 16.19 -8.74 1.53
C VAL A 154 17.71 -8.53 1.42
N SER A 155 18.14 -7.52 0.66
CA SER A 155 19.56 -7.17 0.52
C SER A 155 20.17 -6.71 1.85
N GLU A 156 19.47 -5.84 2.59
CA GLU A 156 19.87 -5.38 3.92
C GLU A 156 19.96 -6.54 4.91
N ALA A 157 18.96 -7.43 4.94
CA ALA A 157 18.98 -8.62 5.78
C ALA A 157 20.16 -9.54 5.44
N SER A 158 20.41 -9.79 4.15
CA SER A 158 21.54 -10.60 3.68
C SER A 158 22.88 -9.99 4.05
N LYS A 159 23.03 -8.66 3.87
CA LYS A 159 24.23 -7.90 4.28
C LYS A 159 24.46 -7.99 5.78
N ASN A 160 23.40 -7.85 6.58
CA ASN A 160 23.47 -7.96 8.03
C ASN A 160 23.85 -9.37 8.49
N ILE A 161 23.28 -10.42 7.88
CA ILE A 161 23.64 -11.83 8.16
C ILE A 161 25.10 -12.08 7.79
N ASN A 162 25.54 -11.69 6.59
CA ASN A 162 26.92 -11.88 6.17
C ASN A 162 27.92 -11.12 7.05
N LYS A 163 27.58 -9.88 7.45
CA LYS A 163 28.39 -9.11 8.40
C LYS A 163 28.49 -9.83 9.74
N LYS A 164 27.35 -10.30 10.28
CA LYS A 164 27.32 -11.07 11.53
C LYS A 164 28.13 -12.36 11.43
N LEU A 165 27.99 -13.10 10.33
CA LEU A 165 28.73 -14.33 10.06
C LEU A 165 30.24 -14.07 9.95
N SER A 166 30.65 -13.01 9.26
CA SER A 166 32.06 -12.62 9.18
C SER A 166 32.65 -12.14 10.52
N SER A 167 31.81 -11.67 11.44
CA SER A 167 32.20 -11.31 12.81
C SER A 167 32.07 -12.44 13.83
N ILE A 168 31.51 -13.59 13.44
CA ILE A 168 31.61 -14.83 14.23
C ILE A 168 32.98 -15.42 13.92
N ASP A 169 33.97 -14.98 14.70
CA ASP A 169 35.29 -15.61 14.70
C ASP A 169 35.12 -17.06 15.19
N SER A 170 35.21 -18.01 14.26
CA SER A 170 34.98 -19.44 14.53
C SER A 170 35.90 -19.97 15.64
N SER A 171 37.03 -19.29 15.88
CA SER A 171 37.95 -19.59 16.98
C SER A 171 37.37 -19.26 18.36
N SER A 172 36.59 -18.17 18.49
CA SER A 172 36.09 -17.68 19.77
C SER A 172 34.91 -18.50 20.31
N THR A 173 33.99 -18.91 19.44
CA THR A 173 32.85 -19.77 19.80
C THR A 173 33.31 -21.22 20.08
N LEU A 174 34.28 -21.74 19.32
CA LEU A 174 34.87 -23.06 19.57
C LEU A 174 35.65 -23.07 20.90
N ALA A 175 36.45 -22.03 21.17
CA ALA A 175 37.16 -21.88 22.45
C ALA A 175 36.22 -21.74 23.66
N GLN A 176 35.04 -21.12 23.48
CA GLN A 176 34.02 -21.08 24.53
C GLN A 176 33.36 -22.45 24.75
N LEU A 177 33.11 -23.22 23.69
CA LEU A 177 32.61 -24.59 23.80
C LEU A 177 33.63 -25.53 24.46
N GLU A 178 34.92 -25.42 24.12
CA GLU A 178 35.99 -26.19 24.77
C GLU A 178 36.13 -25.84 26.26
N LYS A 179 36.12 -24.56 26.63
CA LYS A 179 36.11 -24.15 28.04
C LYS A 179 34.88 -24.66 28.80
N MET A 180 33.73 -24.75 28.13
CA MET A 180 32.52 -25.29 28.76
C MET A 180 32.64 -26.80 28.97
N LYS A 181 33.25 -27.52 28.02
CA LYS A 181 33.54 -28.95 28.15
C LYS A 181 34.54 -29.23 29.28
N GLU A 182 35.65 -28.49 29.33
CA GLU A 182 36.67 -28.65 30.38
C GLU A 182 36.10 -28.37 31.78
N LYS A 183 35.18 -27.41 31.90
CA LYS A 183 34.47 -27.12 33.15
C LYS A 183 33.49 -28.22 33.56
N ILE A 184 32.82 -28.87 32.60
CA ILE A 184 31.95 -30.02 32.86
C ILE A 184 32.78 -31.21 33.31
N ASP A 185 33.85 -31.54 32.59
CA ASP A 185 34.77 -32.64 32.95
C ASP A 185 35.32 -32.43 34.38
N GLN A 186 35.66 -31.19 34.74
CA GLN A 186 36.12 -30.84 36.10
C GLN A 186 35.02 -31.00 37.16
N GLN A 187 33.76 -30.69 36.84
CA GLN A 187 32.62 -30.89 37.73
C GLN A 187 32.30 -32.38 37.90
N GLU A 188 32.39 -33.18 36.84
CA GLU A 188 32.23 -34.63 36.88
C GLU A 188 33.33 -35.29 37.72
N ALA A 189 34.59 -34.89 37.55
CA ALA A 189 35.71 -35.37 38.37
C ALA A 189 35.56 -35.01 39.86
N ILE A 190 35.02 -33.83 40.16
CA ILE A 190 34.70 -33.43 41.54
C ILE A 190 33.56 -34.28 42.09
N ALA A 191 32.52 -34.56 41.30
CA ALA A 191 31.42 -35.41 41.71
C ALA A 191 31.87 -36.86 41.99
N GLU A 192 32.73 -37.44 41.15
CA GLU A 192 33.36 -38.74 41.41
C GLU A 192 34.23 -38.72 42.68
N ALA A 193 34.99 -37.65 42.92
CA ALA A 193 35.77 -37.51 44.14
C ALA A 193 34.89 -37.43 45.40
N TYR A 194 33.71 -36.79 45.32
CA TYR A 194 32.74 -36.76 46.42
C TYR A 194 32.08 -38.12 46.66
N GLU A 195 31.77 -38.90 45.62
CA GLU A 195 31.33 -40.29 45.77
C GLU A 195 32.41 -41.15 46.44
N GLY A 196 33.69 -40.93 46.11
CA GLY A 196 34.83 -41.57 46.79
C GLY A 196 34.95 -41.17 48.26
N LEU A 197 34.79 -39.89 48.60
CA LEU A 197 34.89 -39.36 49.96
C LEU A 197 33.74 -39.76 50.87
N SER A 198 32.55 -40.08 50.33
CA SER A 198 31.43 -40.61 51.11
C SER A 198 31.66 -42.03 51.66
N THR A 199 32.79 -42.68 51.36
CA THR A 199 33.15 -43.97 51.96
C THR A 199 34.09 -43.91 53.17
N GLU A 200 34.59 -42.73 53.57
CA GLU A 200 35.68 -42.66 54.57
C GLU A 200 35.48 -41.71 55.78
N THR A 201 34.24 -41.42 56.17
CA THR A 201 34.02 -40.72 57.46
C THR A 201 32.97 -41.42 58.31
N LYS A 202 33.41 -42.49 59.01
CA LYS A 202 32.77 -42.87 60.27
C LYS A 202 32.94 -41.71 61.23
N THR A 203 31.83 -41.08 61.62
CA THR A 203 31.83 -39.93 62.53
C THR A 203 32.10 -40.41 63.96
N LEU A 204 32.78 -39.58 64.75
CA LEU A 204 33.10 -39.78 66.17
C LEU A 204 31.90 -40.25 67.02
N ASP A 205 30.68 -39.87 66.61
CA ASP A 205 29.43 -40.30 67.24
C ASP A 205 29.15 -41.81 67.08
N GLN A 206 29.59 -42.45 65.98
CA GLN A 206 29.51 -43.91 65.80
C GLN A 206 30.52 -44.66 66.68
N GLU A 207 31.71 -44.11 66.91
CA GLU A 207 32.68 -44.67 67.87
C GLU A 207 32.22 -44.48 69.33
N LEU A 208 31.49 -43.39 69.62
CA LEU A 208 30.90 -43.13 70.94
C LEU A 208 29.71 -44.04 71.27
N GLU A 209 28.88 -44.38 70.26
CA GLU A 209 27.78 -45.35 70.42
C GLU A 209 28.27 -46.80 70.59
N GLU A 210 29.36 -47.20 69.93
CA GLU A 210 29.99 -48.52 70.11
C GLU A 210 30.71 -48.65 71.47
N ALA A 211 31.25 -47.56 72.02
CA ALA A 211 31.95 -47.55 73.31
C ALA A 211 31.00 -47.50 74.55
N LEU A 212 29.77 -47.02 74.40
CA LEU A 212 28.79 -46.84 75.49
C LEU A 212 27.74 -47.97 75.58
N GLY A 213 28.15 -49.20 75.28
CA GLY A 213 27.27 -50.37 75.25
C GLY A 213 26.27 -50.47 76.41
N LYS A 214 24.98 -50.28 76.09
CA LYS A 214 23.85 -50.88 76.81
C LYS A 214 22.62 -51.05 75.92
N LYS A 215 22.45 -52.31 75.49
CA LYS A 215 21.19 -53.07 75.36
C LYS A 215 19.90 -52.24 75.41
N GLY A 216 19.41 -51.87 74.23
CA GLY A 216 18.00 -51.67 73.93
C GLY A 216 17.55 -52.77 72.97
N THR A 217 16.99 -53.83 73.54
CA THR A 217 16.43 -54.97 72.85
C THR A 217 15.34 -54.59 71.86
N ALA A 218 15.40 -55.20 70.68
CA ALA A 218 14.27 -55.68 69.88
C ALA A 218 13.16 -54.67 69.58
N SER A 219 13.03 -54.29 68.31
CA SER A 219 12.15 -55.05 67.42
C SER A 219 11.60 -54.23 66.25
N GLN A 220 12.11 -54.49 65.05
CA GLN A 220 11.32 -54.30 63.83
C GLN A 220 11.19 -55.59 63.01
N SER A 221 11.67 -56.72 63.55
CA SER A 221 11.22 -58.04 63.11
C SER A 221 9.84 -58.42 63.67
N GLN A 222 9.35 -57.80 64.77
CA GLN A 222 7.95 -57.99 65.23
C GLN A 222 6.96 -57.06 64.52
N ALA A 223 7.36 -55.85 64.11
CA ALA A 223 6.46 -54.93 63.39
C ALA A 223 5.99 -55.48 62.03
N LEU A 224 6.83 -56.29 61.36
CA LEU A 224 6.50 -56.92 60.08
C LEU A 224 5.71 -58.24 60.25
N SER A 225 5.80 -58.88 61.42
CA SER A 225 5.00 -60.05 61.77
C SER A 225 3.57 -59.68 62.16
N ASP A 226 3.38 -58.58 62.90
CA ASP A 226 2.04 -58.10 63.30
C ASP A 226 1.26 -57.52 62.11
N LEU A 227 1.95 -57.03 61.09
CA LEU A 227 1.32 -56.55 59.86
C LEU A 227 0.84 -57.70 58.97
N LYS A 228 1.52 -58.86 59.02
CA LYS A 228 1.14 -60.07 58.28
C LYS A 228 0.06 -60.89 58.99
N SER A 229 0.01 -60.90 60.32
CA SER A 229 -1.08 -61.55 61.07
C SER A 229 -2.40 -60.76 60.99
N LYS A 230 -2.34 -59.45 60.79
CA LYS A 230 -3.49 -58.62 60.39
C LYS A 230 -3.99 -58.86 58.96
N LEU A 231 -3.29 -59.67 58.17
CA LEU A 231 -3.66 -60.03 56.78
C LEU A 231 -4.00 -61.53 56.62
N ASN A 232 -4.48 -62.19 57.69
CA ASN A 232 -5.11 -63.51 57.60
C ASN A 232 -6.54 -63.41 57.02
N MET A 233 -6.67 -62.74 55.87
CA MET A 233 -7.82 -62.06 55.25
C MET A 233 -7.33 -60.71 54.76
#